data_AF-A0A7S2MUJ1-F1
#
_entry.id   AF-A0A7S2MUJ1-F1
#
_cell.length_a   1.000
_cell.length_b   1.000
_cell.length_c   1.000
_cell.angle_alpha   90.00
_cell.angle_beta   90.00
_cell.angle_gamma   90.00
#
_symmetry.space_group_name_H-M   'P 1'
#
loop_
_entity.id
_entity.type
_entity.pdbx_description
1 polymer ?
#
loop_
_entity_poly.entity_id
_entity_poly.type
_entity_poly.pdbx_seq_one_letter_code
_entity_poly.pdbx_strand_id
1 'polypeptide(L)'
;ASGTISAAQERPAAAINMAAYNDRYGGCIAGSSKALLASGKLCNVSDLSKGDHIAVGDGTSAEISCVVRTRCCRQRAMLVELPGGVRLTPYHPVQVLGEWRFPIELADAKDYDCDFVYSFIVHGASFLLVNGLPCVALGHGLEQGAAAHAYFASRQVIADISAMPGYEEGLVELSPECVVRDPATGAVCGLRSEWQP
;
A
#
# COMPACT_ATOMS: atom_id res chain seq x y z
N ALA A 1 -14.46 -8.11 60.43
CA ALA A 1 -14.50 -8.78 59.12
C ALA A 1 -13.75 -7.90 58.14
N SER A 2 -12.46 -8.18 57.94
CA SER A 2 -11.58 -7.39 57.06
C SER A 2 -11.51 -8.08 55.70
N GLY A 3 -12.03 -7.42 54.67
CA GLY A 3 -12.00 -7.88 53.29
C GLY A 3 -10.65 -7.59 52.63
N THR A 4 -10.08 -8.59 51.98
CA THR A 4 -8.88 -8.51 51.15
C THR A 4 -9.21 -7.92 49.78
N ILE A 5 -8.50 -6.87 49.36
CA ILE A 5 -8.58 -6.32 48.00
C ILE A 5 -7.58 -7.07 47.13
N SER A 6 -8.08 -7.76 46.10
CA SER A 6 -7.28 -8.47 45.10
C SER A 6 -6.68 -7.44 44.12
N ALA A 7 -5.34 -7.44 44.01
CA ALA A 7 -4.63 -6.65 43.02
C ALA A 7 -4.77 -7.33 41.64
N ALA A 8 -5.43 -6.65 40.70
CA ALA A 8 -5.47 -7.07 39.31
C ALA A 8 -4.07 -6.94 38.70
N GLN A 9 -3.52 -8.04 38.18
CA GLN A 9 -2.29 -8.04 37.41
C GLN A 9 -2.53 -7.40 36.04
N GLU A 10 -1.90 -6.25 35.79
CA GLU A 10 -1.83 -5.66 34.46
C GLU A 10 -1.06 -6.59 33.51
N ARG A 11 -1.69 -6.95 32.38
CA ARG A 11 -1.02 -7.68 31.30
C ARG A 11 0.05 -6.76 30.69
N PRO A 12 1.28 -7.25 30.46
CA PRO A 12 2.27 -6.45 29.74
C PRO A 12 1.74 -6.12 28.34
N ALA A 13 1.88 -4.85 27.94
CA ALA A 13 1.60 -4.42 26.59
C ALA A 13 2.45 -5.25 25.63
N ALA A 14 1.82 -5.88 24.63
CA ALA A 14 2.52 -6.62 23.60
C ALA A 14 3.58 -5.71 22.96
N ALA A 15 4.82 -6.20 22.85
CA ALA A 15 5.92 -5.46 22.26
C ALA A 15 5.51 -4.99 20.86
N ILE A 16 5.51 -3.67 20.65
CA ILE A 16 5.20 -3.07 19.36
C ILE A 16 6.35 -3.45 18.43
N ASN A 17 6.05 -4.21 17.39
CA ASN A 17 7.04 -4.54 16.36
C ASN A 17 7.37 -3.27 15.58
N MET A 18 8.44 -2.59 15.97
CA MET A 18 8.92 -1.35 15.34
C MET A 18 9.35 -1.56 13.88
N ALA A 19 9.51 -2.79 13.40
CA ALA A 19 9.82 -3.08 12.00
C ALA A 19 8.67 -2.70 11.05
N ALA A 20 7.41 -2.75 11.51
CA ALA A 20 6.26 -2.30 10.73
C ALA A 20 6.25 -0.77 10.51
N TYR A 21 6.81 -0.01 11.45
CA TYR A 21 6.96 1.45 11.36
C TYR A 21 8.20 1.87 10.57
N ASN A 22 9.19 0.97 10.44
CA ASN A 22 10.43 1.15 9.70
C ASN A 22 10.40 0.43 8.33
N ASP A 23 9.20 0.16 7.79
CA ASP A 23 9.05 -0.53 6.51
C ASP A 23 9.37 0.42 5.34
N ARG A 24 10.67 0.53 5.05
CA ARG A 24 11.24 1.40 4.02
C ARG A 24 10.85 1.00 2.60
N TYR A 25 10.10 -0.09 2.40
CA TYR A 25 9.95 -0.70 1.09
C TYR A 25 8.58 -1.35 0.94
N GLY A 26 7.50 -0.61 1.21
CA GLY A 26 6.13 -1.07 0.97
C GLY A 26 5.21 0.12 0.70
N GLY A 27 5.08 0.51 -0.57
CA GLY A 27 4.28 1.66 -0.96
C GLY A 27 2.80 1.31 -1.06
N CYS A 28 1.94 1.86 -0.21
CA CYS A 28 0.49 1.69 -0.29
C CYS A 28 -0.27 3.03 -0.12
N ILE A 29 -1.55 3.01 -0.48
CA ILE A 29 -2.46 4.15 -0.51
C ILE A 29 -3.59 3.92 0.50
N ALA A 30 -3.94 4.92 1.29
CA ALA A 30 -5.07 4.80 2.22
C ALA A 30 -6.39 4.69 1.45
N GLY A 31 -7.29 3.80 1.90
CA GLY A 31 -8.57 3.56 1.24
C GLY A 31 -9.47 4.79 1.12
N SER A 32 -9.36 5.76 2.04
CA SER A 32 -10.13 7.01 2.02
C SER A 32 -9.70 8.00 0.93
N SER A 33 -8.53 7.80 0.32
CA SER A 33 -8.05 8.63 -0.80
C SER A 33 -8.95 8.45 -2.02
N LYS A 34 -8.92 9.38 -2.98
CA LYS A 34 -9.85 9.42 -4.12
C LYS A 34 -9.17 9.08 -5.43
N ALA A 35 -9.54 7.97 -6.06
CA ALA A 35 -9.08 7.64 -7.40
C ALA A 35 -9.97 8.27 -8.47
N LEU A 36 -9.37 8.64 -9.61
CA LEU A 36 -10.09 9.15 -10.78
C LEU A 36 -10.40 8.00 -11.75
N LEU A 37 -11.69 7.71 -11.95
CA LEU A 37 -12.15 6.76 -12.96
C LEU A 37 -12.07 7.38 -14.36
N ALA A 38 -11.99 6.53 -15.39
CA ALA A 38 -12.00 6.95 -16.80
C ALA A 38 -13.28 7.73 -17.19
N SER A 39 -14.37 7.53 -16.44
CA SER A 39 -15.62 8.30 -16.58
C SER A 39 -15.52 9.75 -16.08
N GLY A 40 -14.41 10.14 -15.45
CA GLY A 40 -14.24 11.42 -14.77
C GLY A 40 -14.80 11.45 -13.34
N LYS A 41 -15.45 10.36 -12.89
CA LYS A 41 -15.95 10.23 -11.52
C LYS A 41 -14.80 9.94 -10.54
N LEU A 42 -14.89 10.53 -9.35
CA LEU A 42 -14.05 10.16 -8.21
C LEU A 42 -14.73 9.08 -7.35
N CYS A 43 -13.96 8.06 -6.93
CA CYS A 43 -14.38 7.06 -5.94
C CYS A 43 -13.33 6.93 -4.84
N ASN A 44 -13.65 6.28 -3.72
CA ASN A 44 -12.61 5.92 -2.77
C ASN A 44 -11.68 4.88 -3.41
N VAL A 45 -10.41 4.91 -3.02
CA VAL A 45 -9.42 3.89 -3.35
C VAL A 45 -9.88 2.50 -2.86
N SER A 46 -10.57 2.45 -1.72
CA SER A 46 -11.17 1.22 -1.19
C SER A 46 -12.33 0.64 -2.01
N ASP A 47 -12.93 1.46 -2.89
CA ASP A 47 -14.11 1.05 -3.67
C ASP A 47 -13.71 0.54 -5.07
N LEU A 48 -12.42 0.63 -5.43
CA LEU A 48 -11.90 0.13 -6.69
C LEU A 48 -11.94 -1.40 -6.73
N SER A 49 -12.20 -1.95 -7.91
CA SER A 49 -12.30 -3.38 -8.17
C SER A 49 -11.60 -3.76 -9.47
N LYS A 50 -11.29 -5.06 -9.63
CA LYS A 50 -10.82 -5.59 -10.92
C LYS A 50 -11.83 -5.26 -12.03
N GLY A 51 -11.33 -4.86 -13.19
CA GLY A 51 -12.12 -4.42 -14.34
C GLY A 51 -12.51 -2.94 -14.30
N ASP A 52 -12.24 -2.20 -13.20
CA ASP A 52 -12.43 -0.75 -13.20
C ASP A 52 -11.42 -0.09 -14.14
N HIS A 53 -11.91 0.85 -14.95
CA HIS A 53 -11.07 1.71 -15.77
C HIS A 53 -10.76 3.02 -15.04
N ILE A 54 -9.47 3.26 -14.83
CA ILE A 54 -8.94 4.47 -14.19
C ILE A 54 -8.36 5.43 -15.23
N ALA A 55 -8.38 6.72 -14.92
CA ALA A 55 -7.69 7.73 -15.71
C ALA A 55 -6.19 7.72 -15.39
N VAL A 56 -5.34 7.77 -16.42
CA VAL A 56 -3.87 7.75 -16.28
C VAL A 56 -3.18 8.97 -16.90
N GLY A 57 -3.96 9.98 -17.31
CA GLY A 57 -3.47 11.21 -17.95
C GLY A 57 -3.76 11.25 -19.45
N ASP A 58 -3.70 12.46 -20.04
CA ASP A 58 -3.84 12.70 -21.49
C ASP A 58 -5.11 12.10 -22.14
N GLY A 59 -6.19 11.96 -21.37
CA GLY A 59 -7.45 11.37 -21.83
C GLY A 59 -7.39 9.85 -22.02
N THR A 60 -6.30 9.19 -21.62
CA THR A 60 -6.15 7.74 -21.69
C THR A 60 -6.64 7.06 -20.40
N SER A 61 -6.95 5.77 -20.52
CA SER A 61 -7.41 4.95 -19.41
C SER A 61 -6.68 3.62 -19.34
N ALA A 62 -6.60 3.05 -18.14
CA ALA A 62 -6.03 1.75 -17.88
C ALA A 62 -6.96 0.92 -17.00
N GLU A 63 -6.87 -0.40 -17.07
CA GLU A 63 -7.73 -1.32 -16.35
C GLU A 63 -7.03 -1.83 -15.08
N ILE A 64 -7.75 -1.86 -13.96
CA ILE A 64 -7.29 -2.54 -12.75
C ILE A 64 -7.38 -4.05 -12.96
N SER A 65 -6.24 -4.75 -12.96
CA SER A 65 -6.20 -6.22 -13.06
C SER A 65 -6.36 -6.91 -11.72
N CYS A 66 -5.88 -6.28 -10.64
CA CYS A 66 -6.01 -6.79 -9.29
C CYS A 66 -5.88 -5.66 -8.27
N VAL A 67 -6.74 -5.71 -7.25
CA VAL A 67 -6.62 -4.90 -6.04
C VAL A 67 -5.87 -5.71 -4.99
N VAL A 68 -4.91 -5.08 -4.32
CA VAL A 68 -4.16 -5.68 -3.23
C VAL A 68 -4.39 -4.84 -1.99
N ARG A 69 -5.04 -5.42 -0.98
CA ARG A 69 -5.25 -4.75 0.31
C ARG A 69 -4.37 -5.39 1.38
N THR A 70 -3.63 -4.57 2.12
CA THR A 70 -2.76 -5.03 3.20
C THR A 70 -3.36 -4.60 4.53
N ARG A 71 -3.58 -5.58 5.43
CA ARG A 71 -4.15 -5.33 6.75
C ARG A 71 -3.20 -4.51 7.61
N CYS A 72 -3.72 -3.46 8.24
CA CYS A 72 -2.96 -2.61 9.14
C CYS A 72 -2.96 -3.18 10.56
N CYS A 73 -1.76 -3.30 11.14
CA CYS A 73 -1.62 -3.80 12.51
C CYS A 73 -2.36 -2.88 13.48
N ARG A 74 -3.20 -3.46 14.34
CA ARG A 74 -4.01 -2.73 15.34
C ARG A 74 -4.92 -1.66 14.73
N GLN A 75 -5.31 -1.78 13.45
CA GLN A 75 -6.15 -0.80 12.74
C GLN A 75 -5.52 0.59 12.68
N ARG A 76 -4.19 0.65 12.65
CA ARG A 76 -3.43 1.90 12.59
C ARG A 76 -2.37 1.84 11.51
N ALA A 77 -2.13 2.97 10.84
CA ALA A 77 -1.06 3.12 9.88
C ALA A 77 -0.38 4.49 9.99
N MET A 78 0.95 4.49 9.88
CA MET A 78 1.68 5.72 9.59
C MET A 78 1.43 6.12 8.15
N LEU A 79 0.84 7.30 7.96
CA LEU A 79 0.55 7.84 6.65
C LEU A 79 1.05 9.28 6.57
N VAL A 80 1.44 9.68 5.37
CA VAL A 80 1.71 11.07 5.04
C VAL A 80 0.51 11.59 4.27
N GLU A 81 -0.05 12.71 4.73
CA GLU A 81 -1.09 13.43 4.00
C GLU A 81 -0.44 14.53 3.16
N LEU A 82 -0.59 14.46 1.85
CA LEU A 82 -0.08 15.45 0.91
C LEU A 82 -1.19 16.47 0.53
N PRO A 83 -0.83 17.64 -0.01
CA PRO A 83 -1.81 18.61 -0.52
C PRO A 83 -2.83 17.96 -1.47
N GLY A 84 -4.09 18.34 -1.35
CA GLY A 84 -5.20 17.69 -2.07
C GLY A 84 -5.84 16.52 -1.31
N GLY A 85 -5.29 16.11 -0.16
CA GLY A 85 -5.91 15.16 0.76
C GLY A 85 -5.65 13.69 0.46
N VAL A 86 -4.65 13.38 -0.37
CA VAL A 86 -4.18 12.00 -0.56
C VAL A 86 -3.39 11.56 0.66
N ARG A 87 -3.64 10.34 1.14
CA ARG A 87 -2.89 9.72 2.24
C ARG A 87 -2.19 8.46 1.77
N LEU A 88 -0.90 8.40 2.02
CA LEU A 88 0.02 7.39 1.48
C LEU A 88 0.92 6.87 2.59
N THR A 89 1.41 5.62 2.48
CA THR A 89 2.51 5.20 3.32
C THR A 89 3.76 6.05 3.02
N PRO A 90 4.66 6.25 3.99
CA PRO A 90 5.82 7.14 3.86
C PRO A 90 6.66 6.94 2.60
N TYR A 91 6.70 5.70 2.10
CA TYR A 91 7.53 5.27 0.97
C TYR A 91 6.72 4.80 -0.25
N HIS A 92 5.46 5.22 -0.42
CA HIS A 92 4.74 5.02 -1.69
C HIS A 92 5.13 6.09 -2.70
N PRO A 93 5.83 5.76 -3.80
CA PRO A 93 6.30 6.76 -4.75
C PRO A 93 5.17 7.54 -5.41
N VAL A 94 5.32 8.87 -5.45
CA VAL A 94 4.41 9.79 -6.13
C VAL A 94 5.16 10.73 -7.06
N GLN A 95 4.53 11.17 -8.14
CA GLN A 95 5.15 12.10 -9.08
C GLN A 95 4.80 13.54 -8.73
N VAL A 96 5.80 14.35 -8.39
CA VAL A 96 5.65 15.78 -8.10
C VAL A 96 6.57 16.55 -9.02
N LEU A 97 6.02 17.47 -9.80
CA LEU A 97 6.78 18.30 -10.76
C LEU A 97 7.65 17.47 -11.73
N GLY A 98 7.18 16.29 -12.13
CA GLY A 98 7.88 15.39 -13.05
C GLY A 98 8.83 14.38 -12.38
N GLU A 99 9.11 14.52 -11.08
CA GLU A 99 10.04 13.65 -10.35
C GLU A 99 9.29 12.68 -9.41
N TRP A 100 9.74 11.42 -9.38
CA TRP A 100 9.24 10.43 -8.43
C TRP A 100 9.89 10.62 -7.06
N ARG A 101 9.07 10.92 -6.05
CA ARG A 101 9.51 11.23 -4.68
C ARG A 101 8.75 10.41 -3.66
N PHE A 102 9.32 10.25 -2.47
CA PHE A 102 8.64 9.63 -1.35
C PHE A 102 7.84 10.67 -0.55
N PRO A 103 6.60 10.35 -0.12
CA PRO A 103 5.77 11.26 0.68
C PRO A 103 6.47 11.79 1.94
N ILE A 104 7.29 10.97 2.60
CA ILE A 104 8.05 11.38 3.80
C ILE A 104 9.02 12.54 3.57
N GLU A 105 9.42 12.77 2.31
CA GLU A 105 10.27 13.91 1.93
C GLU A 105 9.47 15.20 1.68
N LEU A 106 8.14 15.09 1.66
CA LEU A 106 7.22 16.15 1.25
C LEU A 106 6.40 16.69 2.43
N ALA A 107 6.05 15.83 3.40
CA ALA A 107 5.30 16.21 4.59
C ALA A 107 5.51 15.21 5.74
N ASP A 108 5.07 15.61 6.94
CA ASP A 108 5.19 14.78 8.15
C ASP A 108 4.28 13.56 8.10
N ALA A 109 4.83 12.40 8.47
CA ALA A 109 4.05 11.20 8.72
C ALA A 109 3.31 11.32 10.06
N LYS A 110 2.04 10.91 10.08
CA LYS A 110 1.19 10.86 11.27
C LYS A 110 0.51 9.50 11.36
N ASP A 111 0.09 9.13 12.56
CA ASP A 111 -0.61 7.87 12.80
C ASP A 111 -2.12 8.06 12.63
N TYR A 112 -2.75 7.24 11.78
CA TYR A 112 -4.18 7.32 11.44
C TYR A 112 -4.90 6.01 11.73
N ASP A 113 -6.20 6.09 12.03
CA ASP A 113 -7.08 4.92 11.98
C ASP A 113 -7.17 4.44 10.55
N CYS A 114 -6.83 3.17 10.34
CA CYS A 114 -6.71 2.58 9.02
C CYS A 114 -6.80 1.07 9.17
N ASP A 115 -7.84 0.45 8.61
CA ASP A 115 -7.97 -1.01 8.61
C ASP A 115 -7.08 -1.67 7.55
N PHE A 116 -7.03 -1.03 6.38
CA PHE A 116 -6.29 -1.50 5.21
C PHE A 116 -5.68 -0.35 4.43
N VAL A 117 -4.49 -0.62 3.88
CA VAL A 117 -3.88 0.17 2.81
C VAL A 117 -3.91 -0.63 1.51
N TYR A 118 -3.91 0.07 0.38
CA TYR A 118 -4.21 -0.49 -0.92
C TYR A 118 -3.07 -0.26 -1.91
N SER A 119 -2.83 -1.23 -2.77
CA SER A 119 -1.97 -1.14 -3.95
C SER A 119 -2.64 -1.88 -5.10
N PHE A 120 -2.19 -1.60 -6.33
CA PHE A 120 -2.93 -2.01 -7.53
C PHE A 120 -1.99 -2.58 -8.57
N ILE A 121 -2.42 -3.66 -9.22
CA ILE A 121 -1.85 -4.10 -10.50
C ILE A 121 -2.73 -3.49 -11.59
N VAL A 122 -2.11 -2.72 -12.47
CA VAL A 122 -2.80 -1.99 -13.55
C VAL A 122 -2.28 -2.48 -14.89
N HIS A 123 -3.19 -2.85 -15.79
CA HIS A 123 -2.84 -3.22 -17.15
C HIS A 123 -2.71 -1.98 -18.02
N GLY A 124 -1.55 -1.79 -18.65
CA GLY A 124 -1.33 -0.74 -19.65
C GLY A 124 -0.90 0.62 -19.07
N ALA A 125 -0.65 0.71 -17.76
CA ALA A 125 -0.10 1.92 -17.15
C ALA A 125 0.79 1.60 -15.94
N SER A 126 1.72 2.52 -15.65
CA SER A 126 2.66 2.42 -14.52
C SER A 126 2.14 3.08 -13.24
N PHE A 127 1.04 3.82 -13.30
CA PHE A 127 0.50 4.60 -12.19
C PHE A 127 -1.00 4.81 -12.33
N LEU A 128 -1.62 5.27 -11.24
CA LEU A 128 -2.99 5.76 -11.20
C LEU A 128 -3.06 7.17 -10.60
N LEU A 129 -4.06 7.96 -10.99
CA LEU A 129 -4.28 9.30 -10.45
C LEU A 129 -5.12 9.22 -9.16
N VAL A 130 -4.52 9.63 -8.04
CA VAL A 130 -5.17 9.69 -6.73
C VAL A 130 -5.13 11.12 -6.19
N ASN A 131 -6.30 11.71 -5.99
CA ASN A 131 -6.49 13.14 -5.71
C ASN A 131 -5.71 14.05 -6.68
N GLY A 132 -5.60 13.63 -7.95
CA GLY A 132 -4.84 14.36 -8.98
C GLY A 132 -3.33 14.13 -8.96
N LEU A 133 -2.81 13.28 -8.08
CA LEU A 133 -1.40 12.96 -7.97
C LEU A 133 -1.10 11.57 -8.59
N PRO A 134 -0.14 11.44 -9.50
CA PRO A 134 0.32 10.14 -9.98
C PRO A 134 0.95 9.32 -8.86
N CYS A 135 0.38 8.15 -8.60
CA CYS A 135 0.83 7.18 -7.58
C CYS A 135 1.20 5.88 -8.29
N VAL A 136 2.36 5.28 -8.03
CA VAL A 136 2.80 4.09 -8.79
C VAL A 136 1.92 2.86 -8.56
N ALA A 137 1.71 2.09 -9.62
CA ALA A 137 1.12 0.76 -9.55
C ALA A 137 2.20 -0.29 -9.21
N LEU A 138 1.81 -1.51 -8.87
CA LEU A 138 2.73 -2.64 -8.70
C LEU A 138 3.21 -3.15 -10.07
N GLY A 139 4.48 -3.54 -10.15
CA GLY A 139 5.11 -4.03 -11.37
C GLY A 139 5.19 -2.98 -12.49
N HIS A 140 5.28 -1.70 -12.10
CA HIS A 140 5.18 -0.56 -12.99
C HIS A 140 6.37 -0.35 -13.94
N GLY A 141 7.51 -1.02 -13.71
CA GLY A 141 8.69 -0.99 -14.59
C GLY A 141 9.47 0.32 -14.64
N LEU A 142 9.21 1.27 -13.74
CA LEU A 142 9.95 2.54 -13.70
C LEU A 142 11.26 2.37 -12.95
N GLU A 143 12.30 3.04 -13.44
CA GLU A 143 13.67 2.92 -12.94
C GLU A 143 14.23 4.26 -12.43
N GLN A 144 13.37 5.27 -12.24
CA GLN A 144 13.79 6.62 -11.87
C GLN A 144 13.34 7.00 -10.46
N GLY A 145 14.21 7.68 -9.72
CA GLY A 145 13.90 8.30 -8.43
C GLY A 145 13.32 7.31 -7.41
N ALA A 146 12.36 7.76 -6.62
CA ALA A 146 11.69 6.95 -5.61
C ALA A 146 10.95 5.72 -6.18
N ALA A 147 10.56 5.76 -7.47
CA ALA A 147 9.88 4.64 -8.11
C ALA A 147 10.82 3.48 -8.42
N ALA A 148 12.13 3.69 -8.50
CA ALA A 148 13.09 2.64 -8.78
C ALA A 148 13.16 1.62 -7.62
N HIS A 149 12.56 0.44 -7.81
CA HIS A 149 12.58 -0.61 -6.79
C HIS A 149 12.74 -2.00 -7.41
N ALA A 150 13.81 -2.72 -7.01
CA ALA A 150 14.17 -4.02 -7.59
C ALA A 150 13.02 -5.04 -7.61
N TYR A 151 12.24 -5.10 -6.53
CA TYR A 151 11.06 -5.97 -6.44
C TYR A 151 9.74 -5.32 -6.92
N PHE A 152 9.24 -4.26 -6.27
CA PHE A 152 7.93 -3.66 -6.60
C PHE A 152 7.79 -3.06 -8.00
N ALA A 153 8.89 -2.64 -8.63
CA ALA A 153 8.84 -2.19 -10.03
C ALA A 153 8.88 -3.36 -11.03
N SER A 154 9.20 -4.57 -10.59
CA SER A 154 9.45 -5.72 -11.46
C SER A 154 8.21 -6.57 -11.71
N ARG A 155 8.28 -7.48 -12.68
CA ARG A 155 7.24 -8.50 -12.88
C ARG A 155 7.19 -9.54 -11.76
N GLN A 156 8.22 -9.64 -10.91
CA GLN A 156 8.25 -10.61 -9.82
C GLN A 156 7.12 -10.36 -8.82
N VAL A 157 6.82 -9.10 -8.50
CA VAL A 157 5.69 -8.80 -7.59
C VAL A 157 4.35 -9.22 -8.18
N ILE A 158 4.17 -9.10 -9.50
CA ILE A 158 2.97 -9.58 -10.18
C ILE A 158 2.91 -11.12 -10.13
N ALA A 159 4.03 -11.81 -10.37
CA ALA A 159 4.10 -13.26 -10.32
C ALA A 159 3.74 -13.79 -8.92
N ASP A 160 4.33 -13.21 -7.87
CA ASP A 160 4.06 -13.58 -6.49
C ASP A 160 2.58 -13.39 -6.13
N ILE A 161 2.00 -12.23 -6.48
CA ILE A 161 0.58 -11.93 -6.23
C ILE A 161 -0.34 -12.85 -7.05
N SER A 162 0.02 -13.18 -8.29
CA SER A 162 -0.78 -14.03 -9.16
C SER A 162 -0.92 -15.47 -8.66
N ALA A 163 0.02 -15.91 -7.82
CA ALA A 163 -0.01 -17.22 -7.18
C ALA A 163 -0.83 -17.24 -5.88
N MET A 164 -1.38 -16.10 -5.43
CA MET A 164 -2.10 -16.01 -4.17
C MET A 164 -3.61 -16.23 -4.31
N PRO A 165 -4.27 -16.78 -3.27
CA PRO A 165 -5.73 -16.82 -3.23
C PRO A 165 -6.36 -15.44 -3.42
N GLY A 166 -7.43 -15.36 -4.20
CA GLY A 166 -8.14 -14.12 -4.49
C GLY A 166 -7.69 -13.39 -5.77
N TYR A 167 -6.56 -13.78 -6.38
CA TYR A 167 -6.07 -13.12 -7.59
C TYR A 167 -7.02 -13.27 -8.78
N GLU A 168 -7.57 -14.47 -8.99
CA GLU A 168 -8.52 -14.72 -10.07
C GLU A 168 -9.80 -13.89 -9.89
N GLU A 169 -10.28 -13.76 -8.64
CA GLU A 169 -11.40 -12.90 -8.26
C GLU A 169 -11.03 -11.40 -8.30
N GLY A 170 -9.75 -11.06 -8.37
CA GLY A 170 -9.25 -9.69 -8.51
C GLY A 170 -9.00 -8.95 -7.20
N LEU A 171 -9.01 -9.64 -6.07
CA LEU A 171 -8.72 -9.06 -4.75
C LEU A 171 -7.82 -9.99 -3.95
N VAL A 172 -6.57 -9.57 -3.74
CA VAL A 172 -5.64 -10.26 -2.86
C VAL A 172 -5.56 -9.50 -1.54
N GLU A 173 -5.72 -10.22 -0.43
CA GLU A 173 -5.49 -9.70 0.91
C GLU A 173 -4.14 -10.15 1.43
N LEU A 174 -3.33 -9.18 1.86
CA LEU A 174 -2.05 -9.38 2.49
C LEU A 174 -2.10 -9.01 3.96
N SER A 175 -1.18 -9.58 4.72
CA SER A 175 -0.80 -9.13 6.04
C SER A 175 0.67 -8.66 6.02
N PRO A 176 1.14 -7.98 7.08
CA PRO A 176 2.56 -7.69 7.24
C PRO A 176 3.47 -8.93 7.18
N GLU A 177 2.95 -10.11 7.55
CA GLU A 177 3.66 -11.38 7.56
C GLU A 177 3.92 -11.97 6.16
N CYS A 178 3.19 -11.51 5.14
CA CYS A 178 3.40 -11.90 3.73
C CYS A 178 4.72 -11.39 3.14
N VAL A 179 5.32 -10.35 3.75
CA VAL A 179 6.49 -9.66 3.21
C VAL A 179 7.76 -10.49 3.41
N VAL A 180 8.46 -10.80 2.33
CA VAL A 180 9.78 -11.45 2.35
C VAL A 180 10.87 -10.39 2.15
N ARG A 181 11.87 -10.41 3.03
CA ARG A 181 13.00 -9.47 2.99
C ARG A 181 14.30 -10.18 2.72
N ASP A 182 15.14 -9.51 1.95
CA ASP A 182 16.51 -9.92 1.74
C ASP A 182 17.28 -9.76 3.06
N PRO A 183 17.96 -10.81 3.56
CA PRO A 183 18.58 -10.79 4.88
C PRO A 183 19.84 -9.91 4.93
N ALA A 184 20.46 -9.59 3.80
CA ALA A 184 21.67 -8.77 3.74
C ALA A 184 21.33 -7.27 3.71
N THR A 185 20.27 -6.90 3.00
CA THR A 185 19.90 -5.51 2.72
C THR A 185 18.69 -5.03 3.54
N GLY A 186 17.84 -5.96 4.00
CA GLY A 186 16.56 -5.65 4.64
C GLY A 186 15.48 -5.14 3.67
N ALA A 187 15.80 -5.04 2.38
CA ALA A 187 14.85 -4.65 1.34
C ALA A 187 13.81 -5.74 1.11
N VAL A 188 12.60 -5.36 0.71
CA VAL A 188 11.60 -6.33 0.29
C VAL A 188 12.02 -6.94 -1.04
N CYS A 189 12.04 -8.26 -1.10
CA CYS A 189 12.45 -9.03 -2.27
C CYS A 189 11.42 -10.07 -2.72
N GLY A 190 10.28 -10.16 -2.04
CA GLY A 190 9.23 -11.12 -2.36
C GLY A 190 7.96 -10.89 -1.55
N LEU A 191 6.88 -11.49 -2.02
CA LEU A 191 5.64 -11.68 -1.27
C LEU A 191 5.29 -13.17 -1.30
N ARG A 192 4.79 -13.69 -0.18
CA ARG A 192 4.31 -15.08 -0.08
C ARG A 192 2.95 -15.12 0.60
N SER A 193 2.13 -16.10 0.23
CA SER A 193 0.88 -16.37 0.94
C SER A 193 1.17 -16.75 2.40
N GLU A 194 0.33 -16.30 3.33
CA GLU A 194 0.36 -16.79 4.71
C GLU A 194 0.02 -18.28 4.79
N TRP A 195 -0.74 -18.77 3.81
CA TRP A 195 -1.10 -20.17 3.71
C TRP A 195 0.08 -20.96 3.13
N GLN A 196 0.69 -21.78 3.98
CA GLN A 196 1.47 -22.95 3.59
C GLN A 196 0.64 -24.18 3.99
N PRO A 197 0.35 -25.12 3.06
CA PRO A 197 -0.22 -26.42 3.44
C PRO A 197 0.72 -27.22 4.33
#